data_AF-A0A0D0QB75-F1
#
_entry.id   AF-A0A0D0QB75-F1
#
_cell.length_a   1.000
_cell.length_b   1.000
_cell.length_c   1.000
_cell.angle_alpha   90.00
_cell.angle_beta   90.00
_cell.angle_gamma   90.00
#
_symmetry.space_group_name_H-M   'P 1'
#
loop_
_entity.id
_entity.type
_entity.pdbx_description
1 polymer ?
#
loop_
_entity_poly.entity_id
_entity_poly.type
_entity_poly.pdbx_seq_one_letter_code
_entity_poly.pdbx_strand_id
1 'polypeptide(L)'
;MDLFLYGTLRLPQLLERVAGGRVETRAATLPGYRVVREAGGTLPFLVEAPGEIAAGLLIADPSPAVRARLDAYELPFGYRLAPVTAEVDGVPHPAGVYLPGPEGQASDRPWRLDEWEVEDGALTLLAAEEFDLTVDEIGPEALARNWHMVRHRASARLRAAGETQPATLRHAARPGEVERIGPPRLSGRFFRHAAFRMRHRTFSGGTSPDLDREALLGADAALVLPYDAATGEVLLIEQVRTGPILRGAANPWMLEPPAGIVDAGETPEEAARRETWEETGLAEVELRRMFTVYASPGSTTDVFHCFAGLADLSGIGTRAGGLAVENEDLRTHVLPLDAALALIDTGEINVGPLVMMLLWTDRHRAALAGPG
;
A
#
# COMPACT_ATOMS: atom_id res chain seq x y z
N MET A 1 26.51 7.09 23.14
CA MET A 1 26.26 8.52 22.87
C MET A 1 24.77 8.72 22.79
N ASP A 2 24.23 9.71 23.50
CA ASP A 2 22.80 9.99 23.55
C ASP A 2 22.23 10.29 22.16
N LEU A 3 20.93 10.09 21.99
CA LEU A 3 20.23 10.31 20.73
C LEU A 3 18.99 11.16 20.97
N PHE A 4 18.90 12.29 20.29
CA PHE A 4 17.73 13.17 20.26
C PHE A 4 16.81 12.75 19.11
N LEU A 5 15.55 12.49 19.44
CA LEU A 5 14.49 12.15 18.51
C LEU A 5 13.48 13.29 18.42
N TYR A 6 13.06 13.61 17.21
CA TYR A 6 11.95 14.52 16.92
C TYR A 6 10.95 13.82 15.99
N GLY A 7 9.87 14.51 15.62
CA GLY A 7 9.01 13.97 14.58
C GLY A 7 8.23 12.73 14.99
N THR A 8 8.09 11.78 14.05
CA THR A 8 7.24 10.58 14.16
C THR A 8 7.70 9.63 15.26
N LEU A 9 9.02 9.48 15.47
CA LEU A 9 9.59 8.63 16.53
C LEU A 9 9.32 9.15 17.95
N ARG A 10 8.64 10.29 18.10
CA ARG A 10 8.08 10.72 19.38
C ARG A 10 6.82 9.94 19.76
N LEU A 11 6.17 9.26 18.82
CA LEU A 11 5.04 8.38 19.07
C LEU A 11 5.54 7.08 19.75
N PRO A 12 5.16 6.79 21.00
CA PRO A 12 5.74 5.67 21.76
C PRO A 12 5.59 4.32 21.07
N GLN A 13 4.44 4.04 20.46
CA GLN A 13 4.16 2.77 19.78
C GLN A 13 5.02 2.59 18.53
N LEU A 14 5.34 3.68 17.83
CA LEU A 14 6.23 3.63 16.68
C LEU A 14 7.67 3.41 17.13
N LEU A 15 8.13 4.18 18.12
CA LEU A 15 9.48 4.05 18.67
C LEU A 15 9.75 2.65 19.19
N GLU A 16 8.84 2.08 19.98
CA GLU A 16 8.97 0.73 20.53
C GLU A 16 9.12 -0.32 19.41
N ARG A 17 8.33 -0.19 18.34
CA ARG A 17 8.40 -1.10 17.20
C ARG A 17 9.69 -0.98 16.41
N VAL A 18 10.08 0.25 16.08
CA VAL A 18 11.33 0.52 15.35
C VAL A 18 12.53 0.06 16.18
N ALA A 19 12.56 0.38 17.47
CA ALA A 19 13.65 0.00 18.37
C ALA A 19 13.70 -1.51 18.70
N GLY A 20 12.64 -2.28 18.37
CA GLY A 20 12.55 -3.71 18.68
C GLY A 20 12.24 -4.00 20.17
N GLY A 21 11.63 -3.03 20.86
CA GLY A 21 11.27 -3.13 22.27
C GLY A 21 11.15 -1.75 22.93
N ARG A 22 10.67 -1.76 24.18
CA ARG A 22 10.48 -0.52 24.95
C ARG A 22 11.81 0.20 25.18
N VAL A 23 11.84 1.50 24.88
CA VAL A 23 12.99 2.39 25.11
C VAL A 23 12.60 3.47 26.11
N GLU A 24 13.46 3.70 27.10
CA GLU A 24 13.28 4.81 28.03
C GLU A 24 13.67 6.13 27.35
N THR A 25 12.81 7.14 27.50
CA THR A 25 13.01 8.47 26.92
C THR A 25 12.78 9.54 27.97
N ARG A 26 13.49 10.66 27.83
CA ARG A 26 13.25 11.89 28.60
C ARG A 26 12.77 12.98 27.65
N ALA A 27 11.84 13.83 28.10
CA ALA A 27 11.48 15.02 27.35
C ALA A 27 12.72 15.89 27.14
N ALA A 28 12.93 16.35 25.92
CA ALA A 28 14.10 17.14 25.56
C ALA A 28 13.73 18.22 24.55
N THR A 29 14.59 19.21 24.43
CA THR A 29 14.49 20.26 23.42
C THR A 29 15.78 20.39 22.65
N LEU A 30 15.71 20.97 21.46
CA LEU A 30 16.86 21.25 20.63
C LEU A 30 16.83 22.72 20.19
N PRO A 31 17.57 23.59 20.88
CA PRO A 31 17.68 25.01 20.54
C PRO A 31 18.35 25.23 19.17
N GLY A 32 17.92 26.27 18.45
CA GLY A 32 18.43 26.62 17.12
C GLY A 32 17.77 25.84 15.99
N TYR A 33 16.72 25.08 16.26
CA TYR A 33 16.01 24.26 15.28
C TYR A 33 14.49 24.40 15.45
N ARG A 34 13.77 24.10 14.36
CA ARG A 34 12.30 23.92 14.37
C ARG A 34 11.92 22.74 13.47
N VAL A 35 10.75 22.16 13.72
CA VAL A 35 10.22 21.04 12.90
C VAL A 35 9.12 21.58 11.98
N VAL A 36 9.30 21.40 10.67
CA VAL A 36 8.34 21.73 9.62
C VAL A 36 7.92 20.47 8.87
N ARG A 37 6.90 20.56 8.03
CA ARG A 37 6.54 19.44 7.13
C ARG A 37 7.55 19.36 6.00
N GLU A 38 7.86 18.16 5.55
CA GLU A 38 8.50 17.94 4.26
C GLU A 38 7.63 18.51 3.11
N ALA A 39 8.28 19.05 2.08
CA ALA A 39 7.59 19.55 0.89
C ALA A 39 6.84 18.41 0.18
N GLY A 40 5.54 18.59 -0.04
CA GLY A 40 4.69 17.57 -0.70
C GLY A 40 4.31 16.37 0.17
N GLY A 41 4.70 16.33 1.45
CA GLY A 41 4.49 15.18 2.33
C GLY A 41 3.91 15.50 3.71
N THR A 42 3.78 14.45 4.51
CA THR A 42 3.31 14.49 5.91
C THR A 42 4.44 14.32 6.92
N LEU A 43 5.64 13.97 6.45
CA LEU A 43 6.78 13.66 7.31
C LEU A 43 7.38 14.92 7.96
N PRO A 44 7.95 14.78 9.16
CA PRO A 44 8.66 15.85 9.85
C PRO A 44 9.99 16.14 9.16
N PHE A 45 10.36 17.41 9.14
CA PHE A 45 11.61 17.90 8.57
C PHE A 45 12.24 18.89 9.54
N LEU A 46 13.42 18.58 10.08
CA LEU A 46 14.12 19.45 11.02
C LEU A 46 14.97 20.46 10.26
N VAL A 47 14.74 21.76 10.50
CA VAL A 47 15.51 22.85 9.89
C VAL A 47 16.21 23.69 10.95
N GLU A 48 17.38 24.21 10.61
CA GLU A 48 18.04 25.24 11.41
C GLU A 48 17.18 26.51 11.41
N ALA A 49 16.93 27.01 12.61
CA ALA A 49 16.14 28.21 12.85
C ALA A 49 16.70 28.90 14.11
N PRO A 50 17.69 29.79 13.95
CA PRO A 50 18.30 30.50 15.07
C PRO A 50 17.23 31.21 15.92
N GLY A 51 17.23 30.94 17.22
CA GLY A 51 16.27 31.51 18.17
C GLY A 51 14.98 30.70 18.35
N GLU A 52 14.77 29.64 17.58
CA GLU A 52 13.67 28.70 17.78
C GLU A 52 14.13 27.44 18.53
N ILE A 53 13.16 26.65 19.01
CA ILE A 53 13.40 25.45 19.80
C ILE A 53 12.51 24.32 19.28
N ALA A 54 13.10 23.19 18.91
CA ALA A 54 12.38 21.99 18.53
C ALA A 54 12.12 21.10 19.76
N ALA A 55 10.87 20.66 19.93
CA ALA A 55 10.51 19.70 20.98
C ALA A 55 10.77 18.25 20.53
N GLY A 56 11.34 17.45 21.43
CA GLY A 56 11.71 16.05 21.14
C GLY A 56 11.85 15.18 22.39
N LEU A 57 12.52 14.07 22.20
CA LEU A 57 12.85 13.08 23.23
C LEU A 57 14.35 12.79 23.19
N LEU A 58 14.93 12.50 24.35
CA LEU A 58 16.31 12.03 24.46
C LEU A 58 16.32 10.57 24.91
N ILE A 59 17.01 9.72 24.16
CA ILE A 59 17.42 8.39 24.60
C ILE A 59 18.85 8.50 25.12
N ALA A 60 19.03 8.22 26.41
CA ALA A 60 20.35 8.19 27.01
C ALA A 60 21.06 6.89 26.64
N ASP A 61 22.27 7.01 26.08
CA ASP A 61 23.16 5.91 25.67
C ASP A 61 22.41 4.65 25.15
N PRO A 62 21.70 4.73 24.00
CA PRO A 62 20.98 3.59 23.45
C PRO A 62 21.91 2.40 23.23
N SER A 63 21.43 1.19 23.52
CA SER A 63 22.20 -0.03 23.27
C SER A 63 22.57 -0.13 21.78
N PRO A 64 23.66 -0.83 21.44
CA PRO A 64 24.05 -1.02 20.04
C PRO A 64 22.93 -1.62 19.18
N ALA A 65 22.10 -2.50 19.74
CA ALA A 65 20.96 -3.09 19.05
C ALA A 65 19.84 -2.07 18.75
N VAL A 66 19.46 -1.26 19.74
CA VAL A 66 18.47 -0.18 19.54
C VAL A 66 19.00 0.82 18.53
N ARG A 67 20.28 1.18 18.63
CA ARG A 67 20.88 2.15 17.72
C ARG A 67 20.90 1.64 16.27
N ALA A 68 21.30 0.39 16.06
CA ALA A 68 21.34 -0.20 14.73
C ALA A 68 19.95 -0.24 14.06
N ARG A 69 18.89 -0.49 14.82
CA ARG A 69 17.52 -0.49 14.29
C ARG A 69 17.00 0.90 13.95
N LEU A 70 17.31 1.90 14.79
CA LEU A 70 16.98 3.30 14.48
C LEU A 70 17.75 3.79 13.24
N ASP A 71 19.05 3.45 13.14
CA ASP A 71 19.86 3.76 11.96
C ASP A 71 19.25 3.10 10.70
N ALA A 72 18.78 1.84 10.81
CA ALA A 72 18.14 1.10 9.72
C ALA A 72 16.76 1.67 9.29
N TYR A 73 16.09 2.41 10.17
CA TYR A 73 14.80 3.04 9.89
C TYR A 73 14.93 4.46 9.31
N GLU A 74 16.06 5.13 9.55
CA GLU A 74 16.24 6.54 9.19
C GLU A 74 17.22 6.72 8.03
N LEU A 75 18.42 6.16 8.13
CA LEU A 75 19.52 6.43 7.18
C LEU A 75 19.21 6.03 5.73
N PRO A 76 18.58 4.87 5.44
CA PRO A 76 18.24 4.47 4.07
C PRO A 76 17.25 5.41 3.37
N PHE A 77 16.53 6.22 4.15
CA PHE A 77 15.57 7.20 3.65
C PHE A 77 16.20 8.59 3.46
N GLY A 78 17.53 8.64 3.38
CA GLY A 78 18.29 9.86 3.09
C GLY A 78 18.62 10.69 4.32
N TYR A 79 18.23 10.27 5.54
CA TYR A 79 18.66 10.96 6.75
C TYR A 79 20.14 10.73 7.02
N ARG A 80 20.75 11.69 7.72
CA ARG A 80 22.13 11.60 8.19
C ARG A 80 22.19 11.82 9.70
N LEU A 81 23.01 11.04 10.38
CA LEU A 81 23.29 11.30 11.78
C LEU A 81 24.24 12.50 11.91
N ALA A 82 23.87 13.49 12.72
CA ALA A 82 24.70 14.64 13.04
C ALA A 82 24.80 14.86 14.55
N PRO A 83 25.95 15.37 15.05
CA PRO A 83 26.07 15.78 16.44
C PRO A 83 25.29 17.07 16.69
N VAL A 84 24.60 17.12 17.82
CA VAL A 84 23.88 18.30 18.33
C VAL A 84 24.05 18.40 19.85
N THR A 85 23.65 19.54 20.40
CA THR A 85 23.51 19.74 21.84
C THR A 85 22.03 19.88 22.16
N ALA A 86 21.41 18.81 22.64
CA ALA A 86 20.03 18.82 23.11
C ALA A 86 19.99 19.30 24.58
N GLU A 87 18.83 19.77 25.04
CA GLU A 87 18.63 20.18 26.43
C GLU A 87 17.55 19.33 27.11
N VAL A 88 17.86 18.83 28.30
CA VAL A 88 16.90 18.17 29.21
C VAL A 88 16.80 19.04 30.45
N ASP A 89 15.60 19.53 30.76
CA ASP A 89 15.37 20.47 31.87
C ASP A 89 16.31 21.71 31.83
N GLY A 90 16.64 22.17 30.62
CA GLY A 90 17.56 23.29 30.38
C GLY A 90 19.05 22.96 30.55
N VAL A 91 19.39 21.68 30.79
CA VAL A 91 20.78 21.21 30.91
C VAL A 91 21.26 20.69 29.54
N PRO A 92 22.38 21.19 29.01
CA PRO A 92 22.95 20.71 27.74
C PRO A 92 23.47 19.27 27.81
N HIS A 93 23.13 18.47 26.79
CA HIS A 93 23.55 17.09 26.58
C HIS A 93 24.07 16.90 25.15
N PRO A 94 25.32 16.43 24.95
CA PRO A 94 25.82 16.01 23.64
C PRO A 94 25.03 14.81 23.13
N ALA A 95 24.39 14.93 21.98
CA ALA A 95 23.55 13.89 21.39
C ALA A 95 23.71 13.80 19.87
N GLY A 96 23.32 12.68 19.28
CA GLY A 96 23.10 12.57 17.84
C GLY A 96 21.66 12.95 17.47
N VAL A 97 21.42 13.34 16.23
CA VAL A 97 20.07 13.51 15.66
C VAL A 97 20.09 13.08 14.20
N TYR A 98 18.98 12.52 13.70
CA TYR A 98 18.79 12.24 12.28
C TYR A 98 18.33 13.49 11.55
N LEU A 99 19.23 14.18 10.85
CA LEU A 99 18.89 15.33 10.03
C LEU A 99 18.45 14.88 8.63
N PRO A 100 17.47 15.54 8.01
CA PRO A 100 17.15 15.30 6.61
C PRO A 100 18.39 15.45 5.71
N GLY A 101 18.45 14.62 4.67
CA GLY A 101 19.51 14.67 3.66
C GLY A 101 19.49 15.93 2.81
N PRO A 102 20.55 16.20 2.04
CA PRO A 102 20.66 17.40 1.20
C PRO A 102 19.63 17.44 0.05
N GLU A 103 19.04 16.30 -0.32
CA GLU A 103 18.03 16.19 -1.37
C GLU A 103 16.62 16.52 -0.86
N GLY A 104 16.40 16.46 0.46
CA GLY A 104 15.12 16.73 1.08
C GLY A 104 14.77 18.22 1.05
N GLN A 105 13.49 18.53 0.86
CA GLN A 105 12.99 19.90 0.82
C GLN A 105 12.02 20.15 1.97
N ALA A 106 12.26 21.24 2.70
CA ALA A 106 11.35 21.72 3.74
C ALA A 106 10.18 22.50 3.12
N SER A 107 9.00 22.38 3.71
CA SER A 107 7.89 23.31 3.47
C SER A 107 7.87 24.44 4.50
N ASP A 108 7.05 25.45 4.24
CA ASP A 108 6.82 26.55 5.20
C ASP A 108 5.83 26.17 6.32
N ARG A 109 5.20 24.99 6.25
CA ARG A 109 4.17 24.58 7.21
C ARG A 109 4.81 23.97 8.46
N PRO A 110 4.42 24.39 9.68
CA PRO A 110 4.86 23.71 10.89
C PRO A 110 4.38 22.26 10.90
N TRP A 111 5.19 21.36 11.45
CA TRP A 111 4.78 19.97 11.65
C TRP A 111 4.40 19.75 13.11
N ARG A 112 3.31 19.01 13.33
CA ARG A 112 2.80 18.69 14.66
C ARG A 112 2.46 17.20 14.75
N LEU A 113 2.84 16.59 15.88
CA LEU A 113 2.70 15.15 16.09
C LEU A 113 1.24 14.71 16.14
N ASP A 114 0.39 15.49 16.81
CA ASP A 114 -1.05 15.24 16.95
C ASP A 114 -1.78 15.32 15.60
N GLU A 115 -1.43 16.29 14.75
CA GLU A 115 -1.97 16.38 13.39
C GLU A 115 -1.52 15.20 12.51
N TRP A 116 -0.22 14.88 12.55
CA TRP A 116 0.33 13.77 11.79
C TRP A 116 -0.22 12.41 12.24
N GLU A 117 -0.44 12.21 13.54
CA GLU A 117 -0.98 10.95 14.07
C GLU A 117 -2.38 10.65 13.52
N VAL A 118 -3.22 11.69 13.38
CA VAL A 118 -4.55 11.59 12.76
C VAL A 118 -4.46 11.32 11.25
N GLU A 119 -3.49 11.93 10.57
CA GLU A 119 -3.37 11.88 9.10
C GLU A 119 -2.70 10.59 8.61
N ASP A 120 -1.56 10.18 9.20
CA ASP A 120 -0.70 9.10 8.67
C ASP A 120 -0.17 8.14 9.77
N GLY A 121 -0.53 8.36 11.04
CA GLY A 121 -0.03 7.59 12.18
C GLY A 121 -0.38 6.10 12.08
N ALA A 122 -1.64 5.78 11.79
CA ALA A 122 -2.11 4.39 11.67
C ALA A 122 -1.42 3.63 10.54
N LEU A 123 -1.27 4.27 9.37
CA LEU A 123 -0.57 3.70 8.22
C LEU A 123 0.91 3.46 8.55
N THR A 124 1.57 4.45 9.17
CA THR A 124 2.98 4.35 9.56
C THR A 124 3.21 3.22 10.57
N LEU A 125 2.32 3.04 11.54
CA LEU A 125 2.40 1.94 12.50
C LEU A 125 2.28 0.56 11.85
N LEU A 126 1.41 0.41 10.85
CA LEU A 126 1.25 -0.83 10.09
C LEU A 126 2.47 -1.09 9.18
N ALA A 127 3.01 -0.06 8.53
CA ALA A 127 4.24 -0.15 7.75
C ALA A 127 5.45 -0.53 8.63
N ALA A 128 5.53 0.05 9.83
CA ALA A 128 6.56 -0.29 10.81
C ALA A 128 6.46 -1.73 11.34
N GLU A 129 5.29 -2.38 11.29
CA GLU A 129 5.16 -3.83 11.60
C GLU A 129 5.92 -4.66 10.59
N GLU A 130 5.84 -4.33 9.29
CA GLU A 130 6.62 -5.05 8.29
C GLU A 130 8.12 -4.73 8.39
N PHE A 131 8.48 -3.48 8.71
CA PHE A 131 9.87 -3.14 9.03
C PHE A 131 10.43 -4.05 10.12
N ASP A 132 9.71 -4.15 11.24
CA ASP A 132 10.13 -4.94 12.40
C ASP A 132 10.31 -6.42 12.05
N LEU A 133 9.42 -6.96 11.20
CA LEU A 133 9.45 -8.36 10.78
C LEU A 133 10.50 -8.69 9.71
N THR A 134 11.06 -7.71 9.00
CA THR A 134 11.85 -7.98 7.78
C THR A 134 13.22 -7.31 7.72
N VAL A 135 13.45 -6.22 8.46
CA VAL A 135 14.67 -5.41 8.32
C VAL A 135 15.95 -6.23 8.54
N ASP A 136 15.92 -7.18 9.49
CA ASP A 136 17.05 -8.05 9.80
C ASP A 136 17.28 -9.14 8.74
N GLU A 137 16.23 -9.53 7.99
CA GLU A 137 16.31 -10.57 6.94
C GLU A 137 16.84 -10.00 5.62
N ILE A 138 16.26 -8.89 5.15
CA ILE A 138 16.55 -8.35 3.81
C ILE A 138 17.54 -7.18 3.83
N GLY A 139 17.76 -6.60 5.00
CA GLY A 139 18.60 -5.43 5.21
C GLY A 139 17.89 -4.09 4.92
N PRO A 140 18.34 -3.01 5.58
CA PRO A 140 17.70 -1.69 5.51
C PRO A 140 17.59 -1.13 4.09
N GLU A 141 18.66 -1.22 3.30
CA GLU A 141 18.71 -0.70 1.93
C GLU A 141 17.71 -1.39 1.00
N ALA A 142 17.53 -2.71 1.15
CA ALA A 142 16.57 -3.46 0.35
C ALA A 142 15.13 -3.17 0.78
N LEU A 143 14.90 -2.94 2.08
CA LEU A 143 13.60 -2.53 2.57
C LEU A 143 13.22 -1.14 2.07
N ALA A 144 14.14 -0.17 2.14
CA ALA A 144 13.92 1.20 1.68
C ALA A 144 13.55 1.27 0.19
N ARG A 145 14.24 0.51 -0.68
CA ARG A 145 13.88 0.39 -2.11
C ARG A 145 12.46 -0.11 -2.35
N ASN A 146 11.91 -0.92 -1.43
CA ASN A 146 10.56 -1.49 -1.54
C ASN A 146 9.56 -0.80 -0.59
N TRP A 147 9.92 0.35 -0.02
CA TRP A 147 9.10 0.99 1.00
C TRP A 147 7.72 1.42 0.50
N HIS A 148 7.63 1.83 -0.78
CA HIS A 148 6.35 2.10 -1.44
C HIS A 148 5.40 0.88 -1.33
N MET A 149 5.87 -0.32 -1.67
CA MET A 149 5.10 -1.56 -1.51
C MET A 149 4.72 -1.86 -0.06
N VAL A 150 5.60 -1.56 0.91
CA VAL A 150 5.27 -1.70 2.34
C VAL A 150 4.11 -0.76 2.70
N ARG A 151 4.16 0.49 2.24
CA ARG A 151 3.09 1.47 2.44
C ARG A 151 1.79 1.06 1.73
N HIS A 152 1.84 0.52 0.51
CA HIS A 152 0.64 0.02 -0.19
C HIS A 152 -0.04 -1.12 0.58
N ARG A 153 0.74 -2.08 1.11
CA ARG A 153 0.21 -3.17 1.96
C ARG A 153 -0.35 -2.64 3.28
N ALA A 154 0.30 -1.66 3.90
CA ALA A 154 -0.21 -1.01 5.10
C ALA A 154 -1.55 -0.30 4.84
N SER A 155 -1.65 0.43 3.72
CA SER A 155 -2.90 1.08 3.25
C SER A 155 -4.02 0.07 3.03
N ALA A 156 -3.75 -1.05 2.36
CA ALA A 156 -4.72 -2.13 2.14
C ALA A 156 -5.26 -2.69 3.47
N ARG A 157 -4.36 -2.95 4.44
CA ARG A 157 -4.77 -3.41 5.79
C ARG A 157 -5.63 -2.38 6.51
N LEU A 158 -5.32 -1.09 6.38
CA LEU A 158 -6.09 -0.02 7.00
C LEU A 158 -7.51 0.08 6.39
N ARG A 159 -7.61 0.00 5.05
CA ARG A 159 -8.91 -0.05 4.35
C ARG A 159 -9.75 -1.25 4.79
N ALA A 160 -9.15 -2.44 4.81
CA ALA A 160 -9.84 -3.66 5.26
C ALA A 160 -10.39 -3.55 6.70
N ALA A 161 -9.72 -2.81 7.59
CA ALA A 161 -10.19 -2.59 8.96
C ALA A 161 -11.40 -1.64 9.05
N GLY A 162 -11.56 -0.74 8.08
CA GLY A 162 -12.70 0.19 7.99
C GLY A 162 -13.89 -0.35 7.19
N GLU A 163 -13.69 -1.37 6.37
CA GLU A 163 -14.73 -1.94 5.52
C GLU A 163 -15.68 -2.89 6.27
N THR A 164 -16.98 -2.72 6.05
CA THR A 164 -17.99 -3.68 6.48
C THR A 164 -18.56 -4.43 5.28
N GLN A 165 -18.32 -5.73 5.23
CA GLN A 165 -18.85 -6.58 4.18
C GLN A 165 -20.10 -7.32 4.65
N PRO A 166 -21.15 -7.47 3.81
CA PRO A 166 -22.38 -8.14 4.21
C PRO A 166 -22.12 -9.59 4.59
N ALA A 167 -22.83 -10.06 5.62
CA ALA A 167 -22.81 -11.43 6.10
C ALA A 167 -24.24 -11.91 6.37
N THR A 168 -25.15 -11.66 5.42
CA THR A 168 -26.57 -12.04 5.54
C THR A 168 -26.78 -13.55 5.37
N LEU A 169 -25.96 -14.20 4.53
CA LEU A 169 -25.96 -15.65 4.34
C LEU A 169 -24.76 -16.34 5.03
N ARG A 170 -23.57 -15.76 4.90
CA ARG A 170 -22.34 -16.27 5.51
C ARG A 170 -22.26 -15.91 6.99
N HIS A 171 -21.39 -16.61 7.72
CA HIS A 171 -21.14 -16.34 9.13
C HIS A 171 -20.62 -14.92 9.37
N ALA A 172 -21.25 -14.19 10.29
CA ALA A 172 -20.79 -12.90 10.78
C ALA A 172 -19.86 -13.12 11.98
N ALA A 173 -18.55 -13.07 11.72
CA ALA A 173 -17.54 -13.35 12.73
C ALA A 173 -17.62 -12.36 13.91
N ARG A 174 -17.52 -12.89 15.14
CA ARG A 174 -17.43 -12.09 16.36
C ARG A 174 -15.97 -11.90 16.78
N PRO A 175 -15.63 -10.84 17.55
CA PRO A 175 -14.30 -10.68 18.11
C PRO A 175 -13.85 -11.96 18.86
N GLY A 176 -12.65 -12.44 18.53
CA GLY A 176 -12.06 -13.65 19.13
C GLY A 176 -12.51 -14.98 18.53
N GLU A 177 -13.39 -15.00 17.52
CA GLU A 177 -13.73 -16.25 16.82
C GLU A 177 -12.66 -16.72 15.83
N VAL A 178 -11.79 -15.81 15.39
CA VAL A 178 -10.62 -16.08 14.56
C VAL A 178 -9.43 -15.40 15.21
N GLU A 179 -8.35 -16.14 15.42
CA GLU A 179 -7.17 -15.65 16.14
C GLU A 179 -5.89 -16.08 15.42
N ARG A 180 -4.99 -15.12 15.16
CA ARG A 180 -3.62 -15.37 14.71
C ARG A 180 -2.76 -15.68 15.92
N ILE A 181 -2.03 -16.79 15.88
CA ILE A 181 -1.17 -17.27 16.97
C ILE A 181 0.26 -16.75 16.71
N GLY A 182 0.59 -15.66 17.37
CA GLY A 182 1.88 -14.98 17.24
C GLY A 182 2.04 -14.15 15.96
N PRO A 183 3.21 -13.53 15.75
CA PRO A 183 3.52 -12.81 14.53
C PRO A 183 3.75 -13.79 13.35
N PRO A 184 3.49 -13.36 12.10
CA PRO A 184 3.85 -14.15 10.93
C PRO A 184 5.37 -14.13 10.75
N ARG A 185 5.92 -15.19 10.16
CA ARG A 185 7.26 -15.20 9.58
C ARG A 185 7.15 -14.76 8.13
N LEU A 186 7.83 -13.68 7.78
CA LEU A 186 7.88 -13.19 6.41
C LEU A 186 9.05 -13.81 5.64
N SER A 187 8.94 -13.85 4.32
CA SER A 187 10.01 -14.20 3.40
C SER A 187 9.77 -13.60 2.02
N GLY A 188 10.78 -13.67 1.15
CA GLY A 188 10.73 -13.16 -0.22
C GLY A 188 11.33 -11.76 -0.35
N ARG A 189 11.43 -11.25 -1.59
CA ARG A 189 12.09 -9.96 -1.90
C ARG A 189 11.12 -8.99 -2.56
N PHE A 190 10.74 -9.28 -3.79
CA PHE A 190 9.77 -8.49 -4.55
C PHE A 190 8.35 -8.74 -4.00
N PHE A 191 7.90 -9.99 -4.04
CA PHE A 191 6.73 -10.44 -3.30
C PHE A 191 7.10 -10.84 -1.87
N ARG A 192 6.16 -10.61 -0.95
CA ARG A 192 6.24 -11.06 0.43
C ARG A 192 5.32 -12.26 0.64
N HIS A 193 5.83 -13.26 1.32
CA HIS A 193 5.07 -14.42 1.75
C HIS A 193 5.05 -14.47 3.27
N ALA A 194 3.92 -14.83 3.86
CA ALA A 194 3.71 -14.91 5.29
C ALA A 194 3.33 -16.34 5.68
N ALA A 195 4.15 -16.95 6.55
CA ALA A 195 3.81 -18.18 7.25
C ALA A 195 3.32 -17.83 8.67
N PHE A 196 2.14 -18.29 9.05
CA PHE A 196 1.56 -18.00 10.36
C PHE A 196 0.69 -19.15 10.86
N ARG A 197 0.42 -19.13 12.17
CA ARG A 197 -0.53 -20.05 12.80
C ARG A 197 -1.82 -19.32 13.13
N MET A 198 -2.93 -20.03 13.07
CA MET A 198 -4.22 -19.50 13.49
C MET A 198 -5.10 -20.57 14.10
N ARG A 199 -6.13 -20.15 14.81
CA ARG A 199 -7.26 -21.00 15.22
C ARG A 199 -8.56 -20.25 15.01
N HIS A 200 -9.65 -20.98 14.87
CA HIS A 200 -10.97 -20.37 14.74
C HIS A 200 -12.07 -21.24 15.36
N ARG A 201 -13.25 -20.65 15.60
CA ARG A 201 -14.46 -21.39 16.00
C ARG A 201 -14.95 -22.27 14.85
N THR A 202 -15.36 -23.48 15.18
CA THR A 202 -15.94 -24.42 14.21
C THR A 202 -17.46 -24.24 14.13
N PHE A 203 -18.06 -24.56 12.99
CA PHE A 203 -19.52 -24.56 12.83
C PHE A 203 -20.23 -25.60 13.71
N SER A 204 -19.49 -26.58 14.25
CA SER A 204 -19.98 -27.54 15.24
C SER A 204 -19.95 -27.02 16.69
N GLY A 205 -19.53 -25.76 16.92
CA GLY A 205 -19.52 -25.12 18.24
C GLY A 205 -18.23 -25.31 19.05
N GLY A 206 -17.17 -25.86 18.45
CA GLY A 206 -15.86 -26.04 19.08
C GLY A 206 -14.83 -24.98 18.65
N THR A 207 -13.56 -25.27 18.93
CA THR A 207 -12.41 -24.53 18.40
C THR A 207 -11.59 -25.49 17.54
N SER A 208 -11.08 -25.02 16.41
CA SER A 208 -10.15 -25.78 15.58
C SER A 208 -8.88 -26.13 16.38
N PRO A 209 -8.11 -27.16 15.97
CA PRO A 209 -6.70 -27.21 16.36
C PRO A 209 -5.97 -25.95 15.85
N ASP A 210 -4.72 -25.76 16.27
CA ASP A 210 -3.83 -24.78 15.65
C ASP A 210 -3.59 -25.19 14.19
N LEU A 211 -3.72 -24.23 13.29
CA LEU A 211 -3.64 -24.41 11.85
C LEU A 211 -2.45 -23.63 11.31
N ASP A 212 -1.54 -24.31 10.60
CA ASP A 212 -0.49 -23.66 9.83
C ASP A 212 -1.06 -23.12 8.52
N ARG A 213 -0.74 -21.86 8.21
CA ARG A 213 -1.19 -21.15 7.02
C ARG A 213 -0.05 -20.39 6.39
N GLU A 214 -0.19 -20.24 5.08
CA GLU A 214 0.75 -19.55 4.22
C GLU A 214 -0.05 -18.66 3.27
N ALA A 215 0.40 -17.42 3.09
CA ALA A 215 -0.26 -16.46 2.21
C ALA A 215 0.74 -15.49 1.57
N LEU A 216 0.49 -15.13 0.32
CA LEU A 216 1.10 -14.00 -0.36
C LEU A 216 0.54 -12.70 0.22
N LEU A 217 1.43 -11.78 0.58
CA LEU A 217 1.04 -10.43 0.98
C LEU A 217 1.03 -9.53 -0.26
N GLY A 218 -0.16 -9.34 -0.81
CA GLY A 218 -0.42 -8.41 -1.91
C GLY A 218 -0.86 -7.03 -1.41
N ALA A 219 -0.86 -6.06 -2.32
CA ALA A 219 -1.52 -4.76 -2.16
C ALA A 219 -2.81 -4.76 -2.98
N ASP A 220 -3.75 -3.90 -2.62
CA ASP A 220 -4.99 -3.80 -3.40
C ASP A 220 -4.74 -3.12 -4.74
N ALA A 221 -5.57 -3.47 -5.73
CA ALA A 221 -5.55 -2.87 -7.05
C ALA A 221 -6.96 -2.37 -7.44
N ALA A 222 -6.99 -1.33 -8.27
CA ALA A 222 -8.21 -0.83 -8.89
C ALA A 222 -8.25 -1.30 -10.34
N LEU A 223 -9.38 -1.87 -10.76
CA LEU A 223 -9.59 -2.41 -12.10
C LEU A 223 -10.76 -1.67 -12.74
N VAL A 224 -10.59 -1.22 -13.98
CA VAL A 224 -11.63 -0.53 -14.74
C VAL A 224 -11.90 -1.30 -16.02
N LEU A 225 -13.15 -1.62 -16.31
CA LEU A 225 -13.56 -2.07 -17.64
C LEU A 225 -14.19 -0.87 -18.35
N PRO A 226 -13.47 -0.17 -19.24
CA PRO A 226 -14.06 0.88 -20.04
C PRO A 226 -15.15 0.28 -20.94
N TYR A 227 -16.32 0.91 -20.94
CA TYR A 227 -17.51 0.46 -21.65
C TYR A 227 -18.19 1.66 -22.32
N ASP A 228 -18.35 1.57 -23.64
CA ASP A 228 -19.13 2.52 -24.41
C ASP A 228 -20.58 2.05 -24.47
N ALA A 229 -21.46 2.72 -23.73
CA ALA A 229 -22.86 2.35 -23.69
C ALA A 229 -23.62 2.65 -25.00
N ALA A 230 -23.09 3.53 -25.85
CA ALA A 230 -23.71 3.89 -27.12
C ALA A 230 -23.40 2.86 -28.21
N THR A 231 -22.17 2.32 -28.24
CA THR A 231 -21.76 1.32 -29.23
C THR A 231 -21.84 -0.12 -28.70
N GLY A 232 -21.87 -0.32 -27.38
CA GLY A 232 -21.82 -1.63 -26.74
C GLY A 232 -20.43 -2.26 -26.78
N GLU A 233 -19.38 -1.45 -26.90
CA GLU A 233 -17.99 -1.90 -26.97
C GLU A 233 -17.28 -1.79 -25.63
N VAL A 234 -16.26 -2.63 -25.45
CA VAL A 234 -15.35 -2.60 -24.29
C VAL A 234 -13.93 -2.36 -24.76
N LEU A 235 -13.10 -1.78 -23.88
CA LEU A 235 -11.66 -1.68 -24.06
C LEU A 235 -10.95 -2.68 -23.14
N LEU A 236 -10.10 -3.51 -23.72
CA LEU A 236 -9.17 -4.39 -23.02
C LEU A 236 -7.73 -3.98 -23.31
N ILE A 237 -6.82 -4.36 -22.42
CA ILE A 237 -5.38 -4.32 -22.65
C ILE A 237 -4.83 -5.73 -22.76
N GLU A 238 -3.73 -5.90 -23.48
CA GLU A 238 -2.99 -7.14 -23.63
C GLU A 238 -1.56 -6.92 -23.16
N GLN A 239 -1.10 -7.80 -22.26
CA GLN A 239 0.26 -7.75 -21.74
C GLN A 239 0.77 -9.12 -21.33
N VAL A 240 2.09 -9.23 -21.21
CA VAL A 240 2.73 -10.45 -20.74
C VAL A 240 2.65 -10.56 -19.20
N ARG A 241 2.27 -11.72 -18.67
CA ARG A 241 2.20 -11.93 -17.21
C ARG A 241 3.15 -13.00 -16.70
N THR A 242 3.81 -12.70 -15.58
CA THR A 242 4.82 -13.56 -14.93
C THR A 242 4.25 -14.91 -14.47
N GLY A 243 3.00 -14.95 -13.99
CA GLY A 243 2.36 -16.19 -13.53
C GLY A 243 2.27 -17.26 -14.63
N PRO A 244 1.63 -16.96 -15.78
CA PRO A 244 1.64 -17.82 -16.96
C PRO A 244 3.03 -18.22 -17.45
N ILE A 245 4.02 -17.30 -17.45
CA ILE A 245 5.42 -17.63 -17.79
C ILE A 245 5.96 -18.72 -16.86
N LEU A 246 5.88 -18.51 -15.55
CA LEU A 246 6.42 -19.45 -14.56
C LEU A 246 5.69 -20.79 -14.55
N ARG A 247 4.40 -20.79 -14.90
CA ARG A 247 3.59 -22.00 -15.10
C ARG A 247 4.00 -22.79 -16.36
N GLY A 248 4.71 -22.16 -17.29
CA GLY A 248 5.06 -22.76 -18.58
C GLY A 248 3.92 -22.73 -19.59
N ALA A 249 3.07 -21.70 -19.55
CA ALA A 249 2.02 -21.51 -20.54
C ALA A 249 2.63 -21.29 -21.93
N ALA A 250 2.03 -21.89 -22.97
CA ALA A 250 2.47 -21.71 -24.35
C ALA A 250 2.29 -20.26 -24.83
N ASN A 251 1.26 -19.58 -24.32
CA ASN A 251 1.03 -18.15 -24.54
C ASN A 251 0.87 -17.44 -23.18
N PRO A 252 1.83 -16.58 -22.77
CA PRO A 252 1.75 -15.81 -21.54
C PRO A 252 1.17 -14.40 -21.71
N TRP A 253 0.72 -14.05 -22.92
CA TRP A 253 0.02 -12.79 -23.20
C TRP A 253 -1.44 -12.92 -22.82
N MET A 254 -1.92 -11.98 -22.02
CA MET A 254 -3.22 -12.05 -21.36
C MET A 254 -4.04 -10.82 -21.69
N LEU A 255 -5.33 -11.02 -22.01
CA LEU A 255 -6.31 -9.94 -22.11
C LEU A 255 -6.84 -9.58 -20.72
N GLU A 256 -6.81 -8.29 -20.39
CA GLU A 256 -7.09 -7.75 -19.06
C GLU A 256 -7.86 -6.42 -19.14
N PRO A 257 -8.62 -6.04 -18.10
CA PRO A 257 -9.02 -4.64 -17.94
C PRO A 257 -7.79 -3.79 -17.60
N PRO A 258 -7.81 -2.48 -17.92
CA PRO A 258 -6.90 -1.52 -17.31
C PRO A 258 -6.91 -1.62 -15.78
N ALA A 259 -5.73 -1.66 -15.17
CA ALA A 259 -5.58 -1.96 -13.76
C ALA A 259 -4.22 -1.59 -13.18
N GLY A 260 -4.22 -1.12 -11.92
CA GLY A 260 -2.98 -0.99 -11.17
C GLY A 260 -3.17 -0.82 -9.66
N ILE A 261 -2.06 -0.69 -8.95
CA ILE A 261 -2.03 -0.70 -7.47
C ILE A 261 -2.71 0.57 -6.95
N VAL A 262 -3.49 0.42 -5.88
CA VAL A 262 -4.00 1.57 -5.12
C VAL A 262 -2.88 2.11 -4.25
N ASP A 263 -2.44 3.33 -4.54
CA ASP A 263 -1.33 3.94 -3.84
C ASP A 263 -1.63 4.20 -2.36
N ALA A 264 -0.57 4.33 -1.56
CA ALA A 264 -0.74 4.63 -0.14
C ALA A 264 -1.28 6.06 0.03
N GLY A 265 -2.47 6.19 0.61
CA GLY A 265 -3.18 7.46 0.72
C GLY A 265 -4.13 7.77 -0.45
N GLU A 266 -4.15 6.92 -1.48
CA GLU A 266 -5.06 7.02 -2.62
C GLU A 266 -6.33 6.18 -2.37
N THR A 267 -7.47 6.67 -2.86
CA THR A 267 -8.72 5.90 -2.91
C THR A 267 -8.75 4.96 -4.12
N PRO A 268 -9.49 3.84 -4.08
CA PRO A 268 -9.61 2.97 -5.26
C PRO A 268 -10.16 3.68 -6.50
N GLU A 269 -11.02 4.69 -6.33
CA GLU A 269 -11.56 5.51 -7.43
C GLU A 269 -10.50 6.45 -8.05
N GLU A 270 -9.59 7.01 -7.25
CA GLU A 270 -8.48 7.82 -7.74
C GLU A 270 -7.51 6.94 -8.54
N ALA A 271 -7.12 5.80 -7.98
CA ALA A 271 -6.27 4.81 -8.64
C ALA A 271 -6.89 4.36 -9.98
N ALA A 272 -8.18 4.00 -9.97
CA ALA A 272 -8.91 3.60 -11.17
C ALA A 272 -8.82 4.63 -12.30
N ARG A 273 -8.93 5.93 -11.99
CA ARG A 273 -8.85 7.01 -12.99
C ARG A 273 -7.44 7.20 -13.50
N ARG A 274 -6.46 7.21 -12.59
CA ARG A 274 -5.04 7.36 -12.90
C ARG A 274 -4.58 6.24 -13.84
N GLU A 275 -4.76 4.99 -13.42
CA GLU A 275 -4.35 3.80 -14.18
C GLU A 275 -5.04 3.72 -15.54
N THR A 276 -6.35 4.00 -15.60
CA THR A 276 -7.08 4.04 -16.89
C THR A 276 -6.47 5.05 -17.85
N TRP A 277 -6.12 6.24 -17.37
CA TRP A 277 -5.49 7.27 -18.19
C TRP A 277 -4.07 6.87 -18.62
N GLU A 278 -3.26 6.34 -17.69
CA GLU A 278 -1.87 5.94 -17.91
C GLU A 278 -1.75 4.81 -18.95
N GLU A 279 -2.58 3.77 -18.84
CA GLU A 279 -2.49 2.59 -19.72
C GLU A 279 -3.22 2.77 -21.06
N THR A 280 -4.33 3.52 -21.07
CA THR A 280 -5.21 3.60 -22.26
C THR A 280 -5.25 4.96 -22.92
N GLY A 281 -4.83 6.03 -22.23
CA GLY A 281 -4.99 7.41 -22.67
C GLY A 281 -6.42 7.96 -22.58
N LEU A 282 -7.37 7.22 -21.99
CA LEU A 282 -8.73 7.70 -21.75
C LEU A 282 -8.73 8.71 -20.61
N ALA A 283 -8.90 10.00 -20.94
CA ALA A 283 -8.89 11.08 -19.96
C ALA A 283 -10.20 11.23 -19.17
N GLU A 284 -11.34 10.88 -19.79
CA GLU A 284 -12.66 11.03 -19.18
C GLU A 284 -13.36 9.69 -19.07
N VAL A 285 -13.46 9.18 -17.85
CA VAL A 285 -14.21 7.96 -17.52
C VAL A 285 -15.17 8.27 -16.38
N GLU A 286 -16.43 7.91 -16.53
CA GLU A 286 -17.38 7.92 -15.42
C GLU A 286 -17.38 6.55 -14.73
N LEU A 287 -16.86 6.51 -13.50
CA LEU A 287 -16.78 5.28 -12.73
C LEU A 287 -18.14 4.88 -12.14
N ARG A 288 -18.49 3.60 -12.36
CA ARG A 288 -19.59 2.89 -11.72
C ARG A 288 -19.03 1.70 -10.97
N ARG A 289 -19.09 1.73 -9.64
CA ARG A 289 -18.60 0.62 -8.81
C ARG A 289 -19.37 -0.66 -9.11
N MET A 290 -18.65 -1.74 -9.45
CA MET A 290 -19.23 -3.06 -9.69
C MET A 290 -19.27 -3.87 -8.39
N PHE A 291 -18.10 -4.29 -7.94
CA PHE A 291 -17.89 -5.15 -6.78
C PHE A 291 -16.43 -5.04 -6.32
N THR A 292 -16.18 -5.56 -5.12
CA THR A 292 -14.85 -5.71 -4.55
C THR A 292 -14.62 -7.18 -4.29
N VAL A 293 -13.48 -7.73 -4.71
CA VAL A 293 -13.23 -9.17 -4.69
C VAL A 293 -11.80 -9.51 -4.28
N TYR A 294 -11.64 -10.51 -3.42
CA TYR A 294 -10.32 -11.09 -3.15
C TYR A 294 -9.81 -11.84 -4.37
N ALA A 295 -8.55 -11.64 -4.77
CA ALA A 295 -7.96 -12.30 -5.92
C ALA A 295 -7.95 -13.83 -5.75
N SER A 296 -7.46 -14.31 -4.61
CA SER A 296 -7.49 -15.72 -4.22
C SER A 296 -7.52 -15.82 -2.69
N PRO A 297 -8.70 -15.78 -2.04
CA PRO A 297 -8.81 -15.63 -0.57
C PRO A 297 -8.22 -16.79 0.23
N GLY A 298 -7.88 -17.91 -0.41
CA GLY A 298 -7.17 -19.02 0.22
C GLY A 298 -5.66 -18.84 0.32
N SER A 299 -5.07 -17.88 -0.42
CA SER A 299 -3.62 -17.80 -0.60
C SER A 299 -3.06 -16.39 -0.72
N THR A 300 -3.88 -15.36 -0.89
CA THR A 300 -3.41 -13.98 -1.07
C THR A 300 -4.24 -12.96 -0.28
N THR A 301 -3.64 -11.83 0.08
CA THR A 301 -4.32 -10.75 0.82
C THR A 301 -4.90 -9.67 -0.07
N ASP A 302 -4.45 -9.56 -1.32
CA ASP A 302 -4.88 -8.53 -2.27
C ASP A 302 -6.35 -8.63 -2.64
N VAL A 303 -6.93 -7.44 -2.75
CA VAL A 303 -8.31 -7.20 -3.16
C VAL A 303 -8.32 -6.35 -4.43
N PHE A 304 -9.22 -6.70 -5.35
CA PHE A 304 -9.51 -5.92 -6.54
C PHE A 304 -10.78 -5.10 -6.33
N HIS A 305 -10.67 -3.80 -6.55
CA HIS A 305 -11.78 -2.85 -6.55
C HIS A 305 -12.19 -2.61 -8.01
N CYS A 306 -13.34 -3.17 -8.41
CA CYS A 306 -13.72 -3.24 -9.82
C CYS A 306 -14.77 -2.18 -10.18
N PHE A 307 -14.56 -1.49 -11.29
CA PHE A 307 -15.42 -0.44 -11.81
C PHE A 307 -15.76 -0.68 -13.29
N ALA A 308 -16.98 -0.32 -13.70
CA ALA A 308 -17.26 0.01 -15.09
C ALA A 308 -16.87 1.46 -15.31
N GLY A 309 -16.08 1.74 -16.35
CA GLY A 309 -15.73 3.09 -16.77
C GLY A 309 -16.57 3.47 -17.97
N LEU A 310 -17.63 4.24 -17.80
CA LEU A 310 -18.42 4.72 -18.95
C LEU A 310 -17.59 5.79 -19.68
N ALA A 311 -17.32 5.56 -20.96
CA ALA A 311 -16.53 6.45 -21.80
C ALA A 311 -16.86 6.28 -23.27
N ASP A 312 -16.56 7.32 -24.06
CA ASP A 312 -16.52 7.23 -25.52
C ASP A 312 -15.22 6.51 -25.93
N LEU A 313 -15.35 5.37 -26.59
CA LEU A 313 -14.21 4.58 -27.05
C LEU A 313 -13.84 4.86 -28.50
N SER A 314 -14.52 5.81 -29.15
CA SER A 314 -14.24 6.19 -30.53
C SER A 314 -12.82 6.73 -30.68
N GLY A 315 -12.12 6.29 -31.74
CA GLY A 315 -10.77 6.74 -32.04
C GLY A 315 -9.65 6.15 -31.18
N ILE A 316 -9.94 5.32 -30.16
CA ILE A 316 -8.90 4.58 -29.44
C ILE A 316 -8.30 3.49 -30.34
N GLY A 317 -9.17 2.64 -30.92
CA GLY A 317 -8.78 1.51 -31.77
C GLY A 317 -7.81 0.51 -31.11
N THR A 318 -7.28 -0.41 -31.92
CA THR A 318 -6.15 -1.25 -31.51
C THR A 318 -4.85 -0.48 -31.71
N ARG A 319 -4.15 -0.14 -30.63
CA ARG A 319 -2.85 0.53 -30.68
C ARG A 319 -1.86 -0.07 -29.69
N ALA A 320 -0.58 0.03 -30.00
CA ALA A 320 0.47 -0.15 -28.99
C ALA A 320 0.41 1.06 -28.03
N GLY A 321 0.53 0.82 -26.73
CA GLY A 321 0.43 1.80 -25.65
C GLY A 321 1.36 1.43 -24.48
N GLY A 322 1.22 2.15 -23.37
CA GLY A 322 2.08 2.02 -22.18
C GLY A 322 2.98 3.24 -21.95
N LEU A 323 3.27 3.53 -20.68
CA LEU A 323 4.25 4.54 -20.28
C LEU A 323 5.67 4.01 -20.46
N ALA A 324 6.48 4.70 -21.27
CA ALA A 324 7.89 4.35 -21.48
C ALA A 324 8.74 4.33 -20.18
N VAL A 325 8.21 4.91 -19.09
CA VAL A 325 8.88 5.01 -17.78
C VAL A 325 8.77 3.71 -16.98
N GLU A 326 7.76 2.88 -17.23
CA GLU A 326 7.49 1.67 -16.42
C GLU A 326 7.91 0.35 -17.09
N ASN A 327 8.52 0.41 -18.28
CA ASN A 327 8.85 -0.76 -19.12
C ASN A 327 7.63 -1.65 -19.44
N GLU A 328 6.41 -1.13 -19.36
CA GLU A 328 5.20 -1.86 -19.71
C GLU A 328 4.94 -1.77 -21.22
N ASP A 329 4.96 -2.93 -21.89
CA ASP A 329 4.61 -3.09 -23.31
C ASP A 329 3.16 -3.55 -23.40
N LEU A 330 2.25 -2.60 -23.63
CA LEU A 330 0.80 -2.82 -23.64
C LEU A 330 0.23 -2.70 -25.04
N ARG A 331 -0.82 -3.47 -25.33
CA ARG A 331 -1.64 -3.31 -26.54
C ARG A 331 -3.11 -3.18 -26.18
N THR A 332 -3.79 -2.16 -26.71
CA THR A 332 -5.22 -1.99 -26.50
C THR A 332 -6.05 -2.76 -27.53
N HIS A 333 -7.24 -3.21 -27.13
CA HIS A 333 -8.22 -3.87 -27.97
C HIS A 333 -9.60 -3.29 -27.68
N VAL A 334 -10.24 -2.71 -28.71
CA VAL A 334 -11.64 -2.26 -28.64
C VAL A 334 -12.49 -3.22 -29.45
N LEU A 335 -13.50 -3.80 -28.83
CA LEU A 335 -14.35 -4.83 -29.43
C LEU A 335 -15.77 -4.83 -28.82
N PRO A 336 -16.78 -5.32 -29.54
CA PRO A 336 -18.12 -5.49 -29.00
C PRO A 336 -18.12 -6.38 -27.75
N LEU A 337 -18.94 -6.04 -26.75
CA LEU A 337 -19.08 -6.83 -25.51
C LEU A 337 -19.45 -8.30 -25.81
N ASP A 338 -20.32 -8.55 -26.79
CA ASP A 338 -20.69 -9.91 -27.20
C ASP A 338 -19.49 -10.71 -27.74
N ALA A 339 -18.57 -10.05 -28.45
CA ALA A 339 -17.36 -10.68 -28.94
C ALA A 339 -16.41 -11.00 -27.77
N ALA A 340 -16.25 -10.07 -26.82
CA ALA A 340 -15.46 -10.31 -25.61
C ALA A 340 -16.04 -11.47 -24.77
N LEU A 341 -17.36 -11.58 -24.65
CA LEU A 341 -18.02 -12.70 -23.97
C LEU A 341 -17.74 -14.03 -24.69
N ALA A 342 -17.78 -14.07 -26.03
CA ALA A 342 -17.43 -15.26 -26.80
C ALA A 342 -15.97 -15.70 -26.59
N LEU A 343 -15.05 -14.77 -26.32
CA LEU A 343 -13.65 -15.10 -25.99
C LEU A 343 -13.50 -15.79 -24.61
N ILE A 344 -14.47 -15.64 -23.71
CA ILE A 344 -14.51 -16.41 -22.47
C ILE A 344 -14.81 -17.89 -22.79
N ASP A 345 -15.75 -18.14 -23.69
CA ASP A 345 -16.15 -19.50 -24.08
C ASP A 345 -15.04 -20.25 -24.81
N THR A 346 -14.21 -19.55 -25.59
CA THR A 346 -13.04 -20.14 -26.26
C THR A 346 -11.84 -20.33 -25.32
N GLY A 347 -11.83 -19.66 -24.17
CA GLY A 347 -10.73 -19.65 -23.21
C GLY A 347 -9.59 -18.68 -23.57
N GLU A 348 -9.77 -17.83 -24.58
CA GLU A 348 -8.84 -16.76 -24.94
C GLU A 348 -8.82 -15.66 -23.88
N ILE A 349 -10.00 -15.30 -23.33
CA ILE A 349 -10.10 -14.57 -22.07
C ILE A 349 -10.16 -15.57 -20.92
N ASN A 350 -9.09 -15.60 -20.13
CA ASN A 350 -8.95 -16.53 -19.00
C ASN A 350 -8.39 -15.85 -17.73
N VAL A 351 -8.43 -14.52 -17.68
CA VAL A 351 -8.13 -13.72 -16.49
C VAL A 351 -9.40 -13.56 -15.66
N GLY A 352 -9.38 -14.12 -14.44
CA GLY A 352 -10.56 -14.19 -13.57
C GLY A 352 -11.29 -12.85 -13.36
N PRO A 353 -10.59 -11.77 -12.97
CA PRO A 353 -11.20 -10.44 -12.84
C PRO A 353 -11.88 -9.95 -14.11
N LEU A 354 -11.26 -10.12 -15.28
CA LEU A 354 -11.86 -9.73 -16.55
C LEU A 354 -13.17 -10.48 -16.80
N VAL A 355 -13.17 -11.81 -16.63
CA VAL A 355 -14.36 -12.65 -16.77
C VAL A 355 -15.48 -12.15 -15.85
N MET A 356 -15.19 -11.86 -14.58
CA MET A 356 -16.18 -11.35 -13.63
C MET A 356 -16.76 -10.00 -14.07
N MET A 357 -15.92 -9.09 -14.55
CA MET A 357 -16.34 -7.74 -14.97
C MET A 357 -17.16 -7.76 -16.26
N LEU A 358 -16.81 -8.59 -17.24
CA LEU A 358 -17.58 -8.78 -18.48
C LEU A 358 -18.97 -9.36 -18.18
N LEU A 359 -19.04 -10.42 -17.37
CA LEU A 359 -20.32 -11.04 -16.98
C LEU A 359 -21.18 -10.10 -16.13
N TRP A 360 -20.57 -9.28 -15.27
CA TRP A 360 -21.31 -8.26 -14.54
C TRP A 360 -21.87 -7.19 -15.48
N THR A 361 -21.06 -6.72 -16.44
CA THR A 361 -21.46 -5.69 -17.42
C THR A 361 -22.61 -6.20 -18.29
N ASP A 362 -22.51 -7.44 -18.77
CA ASP A 362 -23.57 -8.10 -19.52
C ASP A 362 -24.90 -8.11 -18.76
N ARG A 363 -24.87 -8.48 -17.48
CA ARG A 363 -26.04 -8.49 -16.60
C ARG A 363 -26.63 -7.10 -16.34
N HIS A 364 -25.83 -6.03 -16.44
CA HIS A 364 -26.22 -4.66 -16.08
C HIS A 364 -26.29 -3.69 -17.27
N ARG A 365 -26.23 -4.16 -18.52
CA ARG A 365 -26.27 -3.32 -19.74
C ARG A 365 -27.34 -2.23 -19.71
N ALA A 366 -28.58 -2.61 -19.36
CA ALA A 366 -29.71 -1.67 -19.34
C ALA A 366 -29.54 -0.57 -18.28
N ALA A 367 -28.94 -0.88 -17.13
CA ALA A 367 -28.69 0.12 -16.09
C ALA A 367 -27.53 1.06 -16.47
N LEU A 368 -26.54 0.55 -17.20
CA LEU A 368 -25.38 1.32 -17.67
C LEU A 368 -25.72 2.26 -18.83
N ALA A 369 -26.71 1.93 -19.66
CA ALA A 369 -27.17 2.79 -20.76
C ALA A 369 -27.91 4.07 -20.31
N GLY A 370 -28.24 4.18 -19.01
CA GLY A 370 -29.04 5.29 -18.47
C GLY A 370 -30.53 5.18 -18.78
N PRO A 371 -31.39 6.05 -18.20
CA PRO A 371 -32.79 6.14 -18.62
C PRO A 371 -32.84 6.68 -20.05
N GLY A 372 -33.31 5.86 -20.98
CA GLY A 372 -33.47 6.21 -22.39
C GLY A 372 -34.59 7.19 -22.69
#